data_AF-A0A2N2EJX3-F1
#
_entry.id   AF-A0A2N2EJX3-F1
#
_cell.length_a   1.000
_cell.length_b   1.000
_cell.length_c   1.000
_cell.angle_alpha   90.00
_cell.angle_beta   90.00
_cell.angle_gamma   90.00
#
_symmetry.space_group_name_H-M   'P 1'
#
loop_
_entity.id
_entity.type
_entity.pdbx_description
1 polymer ?
#
loop_
_entity_poly.entity_id
_entity_poly.type
_entity_poly.pdbx_seq_one_letter_code
_entity_poly.pdbx_strand_id
1 'polypeptide(L)'
;MKKIIIAILALGLILFSVSCTNEKQIPEPLIDEPVIEEKNTDTVDPAAGIILAGADEAKQIDISSIKSIELFDLDNTLVEKTFTETEVATLGNAYNESMIDDISYIEMLAGYSMIITLDTDQTIHITSYGNENNIVATTNGTTYHLICPEIGKLLLSGSPQ
;
A
#
# COMPACT_ATOMS: atom_id res chain seq x y z
N MET A 1 37.17 -7.39 -41.17
CA MET A 1 36.33 -6.51 -42.01
C MET A 1 34.86 -6.80 -41.74
N LYS A 2 34.17 -5.91 -41.00
CA LYS A 2 32.77 -5.54 -41.21
C LYS A 2 32.42 -4.50 -40.14
N LYS A 3 32.26 -3.26 -40.60
CA LYS A 3 31.74 -2.13 -39.85
C LYS A 3 30.24 -2.35 -39.69
N ILE A 4 29.70 -2.16 -38.49
CA ILE A 4 28.28 -1.84 -38.32
C ILE A 4 28.22 -0.60 -37.43
N ILE A 5 27.94 0.50 -38.10
CA ILE A 5 27.44 1.76 -37.54
C ILE A 5 25.93 1.65 -37.69
N ILE A 6 25.14 1.93 -36.65
CA ILE A 6 23.88 2.67 -36.76
C ILE A 6 23.66 3.38 -35.43
N ALA A 7 23.63 4.71 -35.54
CA ALA A 7 23.34 5.67 -34.51
C ALA A 7 21.86 6.02 -34.56
N ILE A 8 21.17 6.06 -33.41
CA ILE A 8 19.94 6.83 -33.22
C ILE A 8 19.89 7.27 -31.75
N LEU A 9 20.24 8.53 -31.47
CA LEU A 9 19.83 9.20 -30.25
C LEU A 9 19.38 10.61 -30.63
N ALA A 10 18.10 10.73 -30.98
CA ALA A 10 17.46 12.01 -31.21
C ALA A 10 16.92 12.52 -29.88
N LEU A 11 17.67 13.47 -29.33
CA LEU A 11 17.35 14.34 -28.21
C LEU A 11 16.11 15.18 -28.56
N GLY A 12 14.96 14.85 -28.00
CA GLY A 12 13.69 15.54 -28.19
C GLY A 12 13.35 16.41 -26.98
N LEU A 13 13.52 17.71 -27.16
CA LEU A 13 13.44 18.81 -26.20
C LEU A 13 12.02 18.98 -25.60
N ILE A 14 11.96 19.10 -24.28
CA ILE A 14 10.80 19.51 -23.48
C ILE A 14 10.51 20.99 -23.74
N LEU A 15 9.25 21.31 -24.08
CA LEU A 15 8.70 22.66 -23.99
C LEU A 15 7.37 22.62 -23.22
N PHE A 16 7.44 22.96 -21.93
CA PHE A 16 6.30 23.41 -21.14
C PHE A 16 5.98 24.85 -21.55
N SER A 17 4.83 25.08 -22.17
CA SER A 17 4.25 26.42 -22.28
C SER A 17 3.10 26.57 -21.28
N VAL A 18 3.39 27.39 -20.28
CA VAL A 18 2.47 28.04 -19.34
C VAL A 18 1.33 28.72 -20.10
N SER A 19 0.09 28.58 -19.63
CA SER A 19 -0.98 29.52 -19.97
C SER A 19 -2.00 29.70 -18.85
N CYS A 20 -1.97 30.92 -18.32
CA CYS A 20 -3.07 31.77 -17.91
C CYS A 20 -4.03 31.28 -16.81
N THR A 21 -3.68 31.65 -15.58
CA THR A 21 -4.61 32.04 -14.52
C THR A 21 -5.58 33.10 -15.02
N ASN A 22 -6.87 32.74 -15.07
CA ASN A 22 -7.97 33.68 -15.24
C ASN A 22 -8.59 33.88 -13.85
N GLU A 23 -8.27 34.99 -13.20
CA GLU A 23 -8.76 35.37 -11.90
C GLU A 23 -10.21 35.85 -12.03
N LYS A 24 -11.14 34.93 -11.82
CA LYS A 24 -12.57 35.26 -11.70
C LYS A 24 -12.82 35.69 -10.25
N GLN A 25 -13.06 36.98 -10.06
CA GLN A 25 -13.48 37.56 -8.79
C GLN A 25 -14.81 36.91 -8.36
N ILE A 26 -14.75 36.09 -7.31
CA ILE A 26 -15.92 35.48 -6.66
C ILE A 26 -16.39 36.47 -5.59
N PRO A 27 -17.70 36.81 -5.51
CA PRO A 27 -18.23 37.65 -4.45
C PRO A 27 -18.03 37.01 -3.08
N GLU A 28 -17.69 37.82 -2.09
CA GLU A 28 -17.55 37.42 -0.69
C GLU A 28 -18.76 36.60 -0.22
N PRO A 29 -18.55 35.37 0.30
CA PRO A 29 -19.61 34.67 0.99
C PRO A 29 -19.91 35.37 2.32
N LEU A 30 -21.20 35.58 2.57
CA LEU A 30 -21.72 35.97 3.88
C LEU A 30 -21.16 35.05 4.96
N ILE A 31 -20.59 35.66 5.99
CA ILE A 31 -20.12 34.99 7.19
C ILE A 31 -21.36 34.51 7.94
N ASP A 32 -21.80 33.29 7.67
CA ASP A 32 -22.62 32.55 8.63
C ASP A 32 -21.70 32.15 9.79
N GLU A 33 -22.15 32.48 10.99
CA GLU A 33 -21.48 32.19 12.25
C GLU A 33 -21.07 30.71 12.31
N PRO A 34 -19.89 30.38 12.88
CA PRO A 34 -19.51 28.99 13.07
C PRO A 34 -20.52 28.37 14.04
N VAL A 35 -21.44 27.57 13.50
CA VAL A 35 -22.09 26.52 14.27
C VAL A 35 -20.96 25.60 14.71
N ILE A 36 -20.60 25.72 15.97
CA ILE A 36 -19.80 24.72 16.66
C ILE A 36 -20.66 23.47 16.65
N GLU A 37 -20.50 22.62 15.63
CA GLU A 37 -20.87 21.22 15.76
C GLU A 37 -19.99 20.70 16.89
N GLU A 38 -20.58 20.61 18.08
CA GLU A 38 -20.06 19.74 19.12
C GLU A 38 -19.92 18.37 18.47
N LYS A 39 -18.67 18.04 18.12
CA LYS A 39 -18.28 16.70 17.72
C LYS A 39 -18.66 15.82 18.89
N ASN A 40 -19.83 15.20 18.77
CA ASN A 40 -20.44 14.35 19.75
C ASN A 40 -19.48 13.15 19.92
N THR A 41 -18.65 13.19 20.95
CA THR A 41 -17.69 12.13 21.30
C THR A 41 -18.34 10.99 22.06
N ASP A 42 -19.67 10.90 22.04
CA ASP A 42 -20.42 9.90 22.77
C ASP A 42 -20.92 8.82 21.84
N THR A 43 -20.01 7.92 21.49
CA THR A 43 -20.13 6.45 21.66
C THR A 43 -18.89 5.83 21.04
N VAL A 44 -17.75 5.88 21.75
CA VAL A 44 -16.65 4.97 21.43
C VAL A 44 -17.13 3.60 21.89
N ASP A 45 -17.44 2.72 20.93
CA ASP A 45 -17.68 1.32 21.22
C ASP A 45 -16.48 0.82 22.04
N PRO A 46 -16.67 0.34 23.30
CA PRO A 46 -15.56 -0.13 24.11
C PRO A 46 -14.82 -1.34 23.50
N ALA A 47 -15.35 -1.93 22.42
CA ALA A 47 -14.70 -2.96 21.62
C ALA A 47 -13.95 -2.43 20.38
N ALA A 48 -14.09 -1.16 20.01
CA ALA A 48 -13.28 -0.55 18.95
C ALA A 48 -11.85 -0.34 19.48
N GLY A 49 -10.88 -1.00 18.87
CA GLY A 49 -9.48 -0.84 19.22
C GLY A 49 -9.03 0.59 18.97
N ILE A 50 -8.12 1.09 19.80
CA ILE A 50 -7.56 2.43 19.60
C ILE A 50 -6.54 2.34 18.47
N ILE A 51 -6.87 2.83 17.27
CA ILE A 51 -5.88 3.12 16.24
C ILE A 51 -5.01 4.27 16.74
N LEU A 52 -3.71 4.01 16.90
CA LEU A 52 -2.76 5.03 17.37
C LEU A 52 -2.61 6.12 16.30
N ALA A 53 -2.66 7.38 16.72
CA ALA A 53 -2.34 8.50 15.83
C ALA A 53 -0.90 8.33 15.30
N GLY A 54 -0.71 8.41 13.99
CA GLY A 54 0.60 8.19 13.34
C GLY A 54 0.82 6.76 12.80
N ALA A 55 -0.12 5.84 13.01
CA ALA A 55 0.04 4.44 12.61
C ALA A 55 0.11 4.27 11.09
N ASP A 56 -0.66 5.06 10.33
CA ASP A 56 -0.63 5.02 8.86
C ASP A 56 0.73 5.47 8.32
N GLU A 57 1.30 6.55 8.87
CA GLU A 57 2.62 7.05 8.48
C GLU A 57 3.73 6.06 8.87
N ALA A 58 3.62 5.44 10.06
CA ALA A 58 4.59 4.45 10.53
C ALA A 58 4.58 3.14 9.71
N LYS A 59 3.45 2.82 9.08
CA LYS A 59 3.29 1.66 8.20
C LYS A 59 3.91 1.89 6.81
N GLN A 60 3.93 3.12 6.30
CA GLN A 60 4.34 3.40 4.93
C GLN A 60 5.77 3.00 4.61
N ILE A 61 5.97 2.52 3.39
CA ILE A 61 7.27 2.12 2.84
C ILE A 61 7.58 2.90 1.56
N ASP A 62 8.86 3.08 1.26
CA ASP A 62 9.28 3.55 -0.06
C ASP A 62 9.27 2.36 -1.03
N ILE A 63 8.36 2.40 -1.99
CA ILE A 63 8.18 1.34 -3.00
C ILE A 63 9.45 1.15 -3.84
N SER A 64 10.21 2.23 -4.07
CA SER A 64 11.46 2.15 -4.83
C SER A 64 12.58 1.43 -4.07
N SER A 65 12.43 1.25 -2.76
CA SER A 65 13.35 0.51 -1.90
C SER A 65 13.03 -0.98 -1.79
N ILE A 66 11.98 -1.48 -2.47
CA ILE A 66 11.67 -2.91 -2.43
C ILE A 66 12.72 -3.69 -3.22
N LYS A 67 13.48 -4.50 -2.47
CA LYS A 67 14.56 -5.36 -2.98
C LYS A 67 14.04 -6.70 -3.49
N SER A 68 13.09 -7.30 -2.77
CA SER A 68 12.47 -8.57 -3.15
C SER A 68 11.07 -8.74 -2.56
N ILE A 69 10.27 -9.55 -3.24
CA ILE A 69 9.00 -10.09 -2.73
C ILE A 69 9.05 -11.61 -2.90
N GLU A 70 8.85 -12.32 -1.80
CA GLU A 70 8.87 -13.78 -1.74
C GLU A 70 7.52 -14.30 -1.23
N LEU A 71 7.07 -15.45 -1.74
CA LEU A 71 5.86 -16.13 -1.29
C LEU A 71 6.21 -17.46 -0.65
N PHE A 72 5.51 -17.81 0.42
CA PHE A 72 5.67 -19.11 1.10
C PHE A 72 4.30 -19.77 1.27
N ASP A 73 4.25 -21.09 1.09
CA ASP A 73 3.05 -21.89 1.39
C ASP A 73 2.87 -22.12 2.89
N LEU A 74 1.80 -22.86 3.23
CA LEU A 74 1.45 -23.19 4.61
C LEU A 74 2.50 -24.07 5.30
N ASP A 75 3.32 -24.79 4.53
CA ASP A 75 4.44 -25.58 5.03
C ASP A 75 5.74 -24.76 5.10
N ASN A 76 5.64 -23.43 4.90
CA ASN A 76 6.75 -22.49 4.85
C ASN A 76 7.78 -22.81 3.74
N THR A 77 7.31 -23.42 2.66
CA THR A 77 8.12 -23.68 1.46
C THR A 77 8.04 -22.48 0.52
N LEU A 78 9.19 -22.02 0.05
CA LEU A 78 9.28 -20.94 -0.94
C LEU A 78 8.56 -21.35 -2.23
N VAL A 79 7.62 -20.51 -2.67
CA VAL A 79 6.92 -20.65 -3.95
C VAL A 79 7.73 -19.91 -5.01
N GLU A 80 8.17 -20.64 -6.06
CA GLU A 80 8.92 -20.05 -7.17
C GLU A 80 8.02 -19.11 -8.00
N LYS A 81 7.96 -17.83 -7.62
CA LYS A 81 7.33 -16.75 -8.37
C LYS A 81 8.28 -15.57 -8.45
N THR A 82 8.54 -15.11 -9.67
CA THR A 82 9.20 -13.82 -9.89
C THR A 82 8.13 -12.76 -10.09
N PHE A 83 8.22 -11.66 -9.35
CA PHE A 83 7.38 -10.49 -9.53
C PHE A 83 8.06 -9.52 -10.51
N THR A 84 7.31 -9.05 -11.50
CA THR A 84 7.73 -7.96 -12.37
C THR A 84 7.79 -6.64 -11.61
N GLU A 85 8.53 -5.65 -12.12
CA GLU A 85 8.59 -4.31 -11.53
C GLU A 85 7.20 -3.68 -11.35
N THR A 86 6.30 -3.90 -12.33
CA THR A 86 4.92 -3.45 -12.25
C THR A 86 4.16 -4.13 -11.11
N GLU A 87 4.29 -5.45 -10.95
CA GLU A 87 3.65 -6.18 -9.84
C GLU A 87 4.22 -5.74 -8.48
N VAL A 88 5.53 -5.53 -8.38
CA VAL A 88 6.18 -4.99 -7.17
C VAL A 88 5.59 -3.63 -6.82
N ALA A 89 5.47 -2.72 -7.79
CA ALA A 89 4.87 -1.42 -7.57
C ALA A 89 3.40 -1.52 -7.18
N THR A 90 2.63 -2.40 -7.82
CA THR A 90 1.22 -2.64 -7.48
C THR A 90 1.07 -3.12 -6.04
N LEU A 91 1.88 -4.10 -5.60
CA LEU A 91 1.80 -4.65 -4.24
C LEU A 91 2.28 -3.65 -3.18
N GLY A 92 3.35 -2.90 -3.48
CA GLY A 92 3.82 -1.83 -2.60
C GLY A 92 2.78 -0.72 -2.42
N ASN A 93 2.12 -0.29 -3.50
CA ASN A 93 1.03 0.68 -3.43
C ASN A 93 -0.16 0.12 -2.64
N ALA A 94 -0.60 -1.11 -2.93
CA ALA A 94 -1.70 -1.74 -2.20
C ALA A 94 -1.42 -1.84 -0.69
N TYR A 95 -0.18 -2.15 -0.31
CA TYR A 95 0.23 -2.15 1.09
C TYR A 95 0.18 -0.74 1.70
N ASN A 96 0.74 0.27 1.03
CA ASN A 96 0.74 1.64 1.53
C ASN A 96 -0.69 2.22 1.65
N GLU A 97 -1.54 1.96 0.66
CA GLU A 97 -2.92 2.46 0.57
C GLU A 97 -3.92 1.66 1.44
N SER A 98 -3.52 0.50 1.96
CA SER A 98 -4.37 -0.30 2.84
C SER A 98 -4.76 0.45 4.13
N MET A 99 -6.00 0.27 4.55
CA MET A 99 -6.54 0.89 5.77
C MET A 99 -6.28 -0.01 6.98
N ILE A 100 -5.79 0.57 8.08
CA ILE A 100 -5.68 -0.14 9.35
C ILE A 100 -7.09 -0.41 9.90
N ASP A 101 -7.33 -1.66 10.26
CA ASP A 101 -8.57 -2.16 10.86
C ASP A 101 -8.31 -2.52 12.33
N ASP A 102 -9.28 -2.25 13.19
CA ASP A 102 -9.23 -2.58 14.63
C ASP A 102 -10.13 -3.78 14.97
N ILE A 103 -10.84 -4.34 13.98
CA ILE A 103 -11.66 -5.52 14.15
C ILE A 103 -10.77 -6.74 14.40
N SER A 104 -10.97 -7.36 15.57
CA SER A 104 -10.34 -8.63 15.91
C SER A 104 -10.99 -9.78 15.13
N TYR A 105 -10.21 -10.45 14.29
CA TYR A 105 -10.63 -11.67 13.59
C TYR A 105 -10.06 -12.91 14.29
N ILE A 106 -10.82 -14.01 14.30
CA ILE A 106 -10.24 -15.30 14.70
C ILE A 106 -9.25 -15.71 13.60
N GLU A 107 -7.97 -15.62 13.91
CA GLU A 107 -6.90 -15.91 12.97
C GLU A 107 -6.81 -17.41 12.71
N MET A 108 -7.05 -17.82 11.46
CA MET A 108 -6.60 -19.11 10.95
C MET A 108 -5.70 -18.84 9.77
N LEU A 109 -4.44 -19.25 9.85
CA LEU A 109 -3.51 -19.17 8.73
C LEU A 109 -4.13 -19.87 7.51
N ALA A 110 -4.23 -19.15 6.39
CA ALA A 110 -4.76 -19.69 5.16
C ALA A 110 -4.08 -19.06 3.94
N GLY A 111 -3.90 -19.86 2.89
CA GLY A 111 -3.22 -19.43 1.68
C GLY A 111 -1.70 -19.27 1.87
N TYR A 112 -1.11 -18.41 1.04
CA TYR A 112 0.31 -18.06 1.11
C TYR A 112 0.58 -16.99 2.17
N SER A 113 1.84 -16.91 2.59
CA SER A 113 2.41 -15.72 3.21
C SER A 113 3.35 -15.03 2.23
N MET A 114 3.55 -13.72 2.43
CA MET A 114 4.42 -12.88 1.63
C MET A 114 5.46 -12.21 2.54
N ILE A 115 6.71 -12.19 2.08
CA ILE A 115 7.78 -11.40 2.70
C ILE A 115 8.23 -10.36 1.70
N ILE A 116 8.07 -9.09 2.06
CA ILE A 116 8.67 -7.96 1.32
C ILE A 116 9.95 -7.58 2.04
N THR A 117 11.08 -7.59 1.33
CA THR A 117 12.37 -7.14 1.86
C THR A 117 12.74 -5.81 1.22
N LEU A 118 13.11 -4.83 2.03
CA LEU A 118 13.58 -3.52 1.58
C LEU A 118 15.11 -3.51 1.43
N ASP A 119 15.65 -2.49 0.77
CA ASP A 119 17.09 -2.27 0.61
C ASP A 119 17.84 -2.08 1.94
N THR A 120 17.11 -1.72 3.00
CA THR A 120 17.63 -1.62 4.38
C THR A 120 17.67 -2.96 5.11
N ASP A 121 17.32 -4.06 4.43
CA ASP A 121 17.08 -5.40 4.98
C ASP A 121 15.94 -5.45 6.03
N GLN A 122 15.12 -4.40 6.11
CA GLN A 122 13.84 -4.43 6.83
C GLN A 122 12.87 -5.37 6.10
N THR A 123 12.14 -6.19 6.86
CA THR A 123 11.13 -7.10 6.32
C THR A 123 9.72 -6.74 6.77
N ILE A 124 8.77 -6.98 5.87
CA ILE A 124 7.34 -6.89 6.14
C ILE A 124 6.78 -8.28 5.89
N HIS A 125 6.28 -8.91 6.95
CA HIS A 125 5.69 -10.24 6.91
C HIS A 125 4.18 -10.10 6.78
N ILE A 126 3.63 -10.54 5.67
CA ILE A 126 2.20 -10.45 5.37
C ILE A 126 1.62 -11.86 5.33
N THR A 127 0.51 -12.05 6.03
CA THR A 127 -0.17 -13.34 6.15
C THR A 127 -1.65 -13.15 5.90
N SER A 128 -2.22 -14.02 5.06
CA SER A 128 -3.68 -14.11 4.92
C SER A 128 -4.27 -15.03 5.98
N TYR A 129 -5.52 -14.74 6.36
CA TYR A 129 -6.27 -15.51 7.34
C TYR A 129 -7.63 -15.98 6.81
N GLY A 130 -7.71 -16.23 5.51
CA GLY A 130 -8.90 -16.81 4.86
C GLY A 130 -9.95 -15.78 4.45
N ASN A 131 -9.61 -14.49 4.52
CA ASN A 131 -10.42 -13.40 4.00
C ASN A 131 -9.68 -12.71 2.85
N GLU A 132 -10.32 -12.63 1.69
CA GLU A 132 -9.74 -12.00 0.49
C GLU A 132 -9.52 -10.49 0.65
N ASN A 133 -10.22 -9.84 1.58
CA ASN A 133 -10.18 -8.39 1.75
C ASN A 133 -9.23 -7.93 2.85
N ASN A 134 -8.74 -8.85 3.69
CA ASN A 134 -7.96 -8.49 4.85
C ASN A 134 -6.70 -9.35 5.00
N ILE A 135 -5.65 -8.75 5.54
CA ILE A 135 -4.36 -9.38 5.83
C ILE A 135 -3.85 -8.94 7.19
N VAL A 136 -2.94 -9.73 7.75
CA VAL A 136 -2.12 -9.31 8.89
C VAL A 136 -0.73 -9.00 8.36
N ALA A 137 -0.21 -7.81 8.65
CA ALA A 137 1.13 -7.41 8.30
C ALA A 137 1.96 -7.06 9.53
N THR A 138 3.16 -7.63 9.64
CA THR A 138 4.09 -7.34 10.73
C THR A 138 5.36 -6.70 10.17
N THR A 139 5.73 -5.54 10.70
CA THR A 139 6.94 -4.78 10.35
C THR A 139 7.54 -4.16 11.60
N ASN A 140 8.85 -4.32 11.81
CA ASN A 140 9.58 -3.82 12.99
C ASN A 140 8.94 -4.19 14.35
N GLY A 141 8.28 -5.36 14.43
CA GLY A 141 7.61 -5.83 15.65
C GLY A 141 6.23 -5.24 15.89
N THR A 142 5.75 -4.33 15.02
CA THR A 142 4.37 -3.84 15.02
C THR A 142 3.54 -4.66 14.05
N THR A 143 2.39 -5.13 14.52
CA THR A 143 1.42 -5.88 13.72
C THR A 143 0.21 -5.02 13.42
N TYR A 144 -0.19 -4.99 12.15
CA TYR A 144 -1.36 -4.28 11.65
C TYR A 144 -2.34 -5.27 11.04
N HIS A 145 -3.62 -5.12 11.38
CA HIS A 145 -4.70 -5.70 10.57
C HIS A 145 -5.02 -4.69 9.48
N LEU A 146 -4.98 -5.13 8.23
CA LEU A 146 -5.11 -4.25 7.07
C LEU A 146 -6.24 -4.72 6.19
N ILE A 147 -7.10 -3.78 5.77
CA ILE A 147 -8.01 -3.97 4.65
C ILE A 147 -7.19 -3.78 3.38
N CYS A 148 -6.81 -4.87 2.73
CA CYS A 148 -5.94 -4.89 1.55
C CYS A 148 -6.36 -6.02 0.58
N PRO A 149 -7.43 -5.81 -0.21
CA PRO A 149 -7.99 -6.86 -1.08
C PRO A 149 -7.03 -7.38 -2.14
N GLU A 150 -6.17 -6.51 -2.67
CA GLU A 150 -5.21 -6.85 -3.72
C GLU A 150 -4.22 -7.92 -3.24
N ILE A 151 -3.67 -7.75 -2.03
CA ILE A 151 -2.75 -8.72 -1.43
C ILE A 151 -3.54 -9.92 -0.89
N GLY A 152 -4.67 -9.70 -0.21
CA GLY A 152 -5.49 -10.77 0.36
C GLY A 152 -5.94 -11.81 -0.69
N LYS A 153 -6.41 -11.35 -1.85
CA LYS A 153 -6.76 -12.23 -2.98
C LYS A 153 -5.57 -13.00 -3.52
N LEU A 154 -4.42 -12.34 -3.70
CA LEU A 154 -3.21 -12.98 -4.21
C LEU A 154 -2.75 -14.10 -3.28
N LEU A 155 -2.83 -13.89 -1.96
CA LEU A 155 -2.43 -14.89 -0.98
C LEU A 155 -3.39 -16.09 -0.94
N LEU A 156 -4.68 -15.90 -1.21
CA LEU A 156 -5.68 -16.98 -1.17
C LEU A 156 -5.88 -17.70 -2.50
N SER A 157 -5.63 -17.03 -3.63
CA SER A 157 -5.92 -17.59 -4.96
C SER A 157 -4.99 -18.74 -5.36
N GLY A 158 -3.87 -18.96 -4.67
CA GLY A 158 -2.93 -19.99 -5.07
C GLY A 158 -2.13 -19.62 -6.35
N SER A 159 -2.40 -18.46 -6.97
CA SER A 159 -1.77 -18.02 -8.22
C SER A 159 -2.04 -16.54 -8.51
N PRO A 160 -1.05 -15.77 -8.98
CA PRO A 160 -1.27 -14.46 -9.59
C PRO A 160 -2.15 -14.63 -10.85
N GLN A 161 -3.10 -13.73 -11.07
CA GLN A 161 -3.75 -13.57 -12.38
C GLN A 161 -2.82 -12.84 -13.35
#